data_AF-A0A165EGR9-F1
#
_entry.id   AF-A0A165EGR9-F1
#
_cell.length_a   1.000
_cell.length_b   1.000
_cell.length_c   1.000
_cell.angle_alpha   90.00
_cell.angle_beta   90.00
_cell.angle_gamma   90.00
#
_symmetry.space_group_name_H-M   'P 1'
#
loop_
_entity.id
_entity.type
_entity.pdbx_description
1 polymer ?
#
loop_
_entity_poly.entity_id
_entity_poly.type
_entity_poly.pdbx_seq_one_letter_code
_entity_poly.pdbx_strand_id
1 'polypeptide(L)'
;MPIGAQHGPPGTPGNPHRLRLVPHLESSRSLIFDPILRQLLDGQPPIRIGRFTERRSTHGGRDDDGKIAFRSKVVSRGHAEVWCEPGGKGQVLLRDTSSSSGTFLNHIRLSSPNIESRPYPLKDGDVIQLGVDYQGGTEEIYRCVKIRVELDRHNALAQLNALAATTAAAAAAAAAGDAPATIASATGDGLAPGTKKASITECSICISSVTVCQALFIAPCSHVFHYKCIRPLVEKRYPGFMCPMCRCYADLDADVDDEE
;
A
#
# COMPACT_ATOMS: atom_id res chain seq x y z
N MET A 1 7.15 -16.34 -55.67
CA MET A 1 6.43 -15.66 -54.58
C MET A 1 7.00 -16.16 -53.25
N PRO A 2 7.63 -15.33 -52.41
CA PRO A 2 7.73 -15.61 -50.99
C PRO A 2 6.81 -14.67 -50.21
N ILE A 3 6.11 -15.28 -49.25
CA ILE A 3 5.05 -14.71 -48.43
C ILE A 3 5.70 -13.82 -47.36
N GLY A 4 5.34 -12.53 -47.35
CA GLY A 4 5.76 -11.57 -46.35
C GLY A 4 5.17 -11.89 -44.99
N ALA A 5 6.04 -12.09 -43.99
CA ALA A 5 5.66 -12.14 -42.59
C ALA A 5 5.23 -10.74 -42.14
N GLN A 6 3.92 -10.60 -41.93
CA GLN A 6 3.27 -9.38 -41.47
C GLN A 6 3.65 -9.16 -40.00
N HIS A 7 4.54 -8.21 -39.74
CA HIS A 7 4.74 -7.69 -38.39
C HIS A 7 3.47 -6.93 -38.01
N GLY A 8 2.72 -7.47 -37.04
CA GLY A 8 1.60 -6.76 -36.43
C GLY A 8 2.10 -5.46 -35.77
N PRO A 9 1.25 -4.42 -35.68
CA PRO A 9 1.64 -3.16 -35.06
C PRO A 9 1.99 -3.38 -33.57
N PRO A 10 2.92 -2.60 -33.00
CA PRO A 10 3.13 -2.62 -31.56
C PRO A 10 1.81 -2.22 -30.90
N GLY A 11 1.27 -3.12 -30.07
CA GLY A 11 0.09 -2.84 -29.27
C GLY A 11 0.30 -1.55 -28.50
N THR A 12 -0.73 -0.70 -28.49
CA THR A 12 -0.80 0.50 -27.66
C THR A 12 -0.29 0.17 -26.26
N PRO A 13 0.68 0.92 -25.68
CA PRO A 13 1.14 0.62 -24.34
C PRO A 13 -0.07 0.66 -23.40
N GLY A 14 -0.41 -0.49 -22.85
CA GLY A 14 -1.47 -0.59 -21.85
C GLY A 14 -1.15 0.32 -20.68
N ASN A 15 -2.19 0.79 -20.00
CA ASN A 15 -2.05 1.72 -18.89
C ASN A 15 -1.17 1.05 -17.80
N PRO A 16 -0.03 1.65 -17.40
CA PRO A 16 0.88 1.01 -16.46
C PRO A 16 0.20 0.80 -15.10
N HIS A 17 0.25 -0.42 -14.58
CA HIS A 17 -0.25 -0.74 -13.25
C HIS A 17 0.81 -0.41 -12.21
N ARG A 18 0.47 0.42 -11.22
CA ARG A 18 1.38 0.75 -10.11
C ARG A 18 1.16 -0.27 -8.99
N LEU A 19 2.05 -1.23 -8.89
CA LEU A 19 2.06 -2.26 -7.85
C LEU A 19 2.83 -1.76 -6.63
N ARG A 20 2.17 -1.64 -5.49
CA ARG A 20 2.81 -1.38 -4.21
C ARG A 20 2.61 -2.58 -3.28
N LEU A 21 3.71 -3.17 -2.84
CA LEU A 21 3.74 -4.29 -1.91
C LEU A 21 4.05 -3.75 -0.51
N VAL A 22 3.07 -3.81 0.38
CA VAL A 22 3.21 -3.34 1.77
C VAL A 22 3.20 -4.51 2.73
N PRO A 23 3.94 -4.45 3.85
CA PRO A 23 3.86 -5.48 4.88
C PRO A 23 2.44 -5.62 5.44
N HIS A 24 1.96 -6.86 5.55
CA HIS A 24 0.69 -7.15 6.21
C HIS A 24 0.91 -7.40 7.71
N LEU A 25 0.84 -6.33 8.49
CA LEU A 25 1.21 -6.30 9.92
C LEU A 25 0.20 -6.95 10.88
N GLU A 26 -0.82 -7.65 10.40
CA GLU A 26 -1.89 -8.21 11.24
C GLU A 26 -1.39 -9.31 12.19
N SER A 27 -0.37 -10.07 11.76
CA SER A 27 0.32 -11.05 12.60
C SER A 27 1.66 -10.47 13.04
N SER A 28 1.91 -10.34 14.35
CA SER A 28 3.21 -9.92 14.90
C SER A 28 4.36 -10.91 14.64
N ARG A 29 4.13 -11.93 13.80
CA ARG A 29 5.07 -12.99 13.46
C ARG A 29 5.41 -13.07 11.97
N SER A 30 5.00 -12.12 11.13
CA SER A 30 5.51 -12.04 9.76
C SER A 30 6.77 -11.18 9.69
N LEU A 31 7.62 -11.44 8.68
CA LEU A 31 8.76 -10.57 8.37
C LEU A 31 8.25 -9.17 8.00
N ILE A 32 8.86 -8.13 8.57
CA ILE A 32 8.64 -6.72 8.23
C ILE A 32 9.68 -6.33 7.17
N PHE A 33 9.27 -5.52 6.19
CA PHE A 33 10.10 -5.05 5.09
C PHE A 33 9.61 -3.68 4.63
N ASP A 34 10.44 -2.91 3.92
CA ASP A 34 10.02 -1.58 3.47
C ASP A 34 9.04 -1.68 2.30
N PRO A 35 8.03 -0.81 2.18
CA PRO A 35 7.11 -0.84 1.06
C PRO A 35 7.84 -0.83 -0.29
N ILE A 36 7.58 -1.83 -1.12
CA ILE A 36 8.21 -1.96 -2.43
C ILE A 36 7.24 -1.45 -3.49
N LEU A 37 7.67 -0.49 -4.30
CA LEU A 37 6.92 0.06 -5.41
C LEU A 37 7.49 -0.46 -6.73
N ARG A 38 6.61 -0.95 -7.61
CA ARG A 38 6.95 -1.39 -8.97
C ARG A 38 5.92 -0.91 -9.98
N GLN A 39 6.37 -0.65 -11.20
CA GLN A 39 5.49 -0.40 -12.32
C GLN A 39 5.42 -1.67 -13.18
N LEU A 40 4.22 -2.13 -13.44
CA LEU A 40 3.95 -3.26 -14.33
C LEU A 40 3.39 -2.70 -15.62
N LEU A 41 4.13 -2.88 -16.72
CA LEU A 41 3.61 -2.56 -18.06
C LEU A 41 3.19 -3.85 -18.77
N ASP A 42 2.20 -3.72 -19.65
CA ASP A 42 1.71 -4.83 -20.46
C ASP A 42 2.83 -5.43 -21.31
N GLY A 43 3.01 -6.74 -21.20
CA GLY A 43 4.02 -7.48 -21.98
C GLY A 43 5.46 -7.35 -21.49
N GLN A 44 5.71 -6.69 -20.35
CA GLN A 44 7.02 -6.73 -19.68
C GLN A 44 7.29 -8.11 -19.06
N PRO A 45 8.58 -8.49 -18.88
CA PRO A 45 8.92 -9.72 -18.20
C PRO A 45 8.39 -9.74 -16.76
N PRO A 46 8.08 -10.93 -16.22
CA PRO A 46 7.55 -11.06 -14.88
C PRO A 46 8.56 -10.62 -13.82
N ILE A 47 8.10 -9.85 -12.83
CA ILE A 47 8.87 -9.52 -11.64
C ILE A 47 8.98 -10.76 -10.76
N ARG A 48 10.20 -11.19 -10.49
CA ARG A 48 10.48 -12.40 -9.71
C ARG A 48 10.53 -12.07 -8.23
N ILE A 49 9.74 -12.79 -7.45
CA ILE A 49 9.71 -12.67 -5.99
C ILE A 49 10.41 -13.89 -5.38
N GLY A 50 11.36 -13.65 -4.49
CA GLY A 50 12.08 -14.75 -3.84
C GLY A 50 12.95 -14.33 -2.68
N ARG A 51 13.93 -15.16 -2.37
CA ARG A 51 14.86 -14.97 -1.25
C ARG A 51 16.15 -14.29 -1.70
N PHE A 52 16.67 -13.41 -0.85
CA PHE A 52 18.02 -12.88 -1.00
C PHE A 52 19.08 -14.00 -0.92
N THR A 53 20.13 -13.88 -1.71
CA THR A 53 21.30 -14.77 -1.66
C THR A 53 22.54 -13.89 -1.65
N GLU A 54 23.37 -14.01 -0.62
CA GLU A 54 24.60 -13.24 -0.35
C GLU A 54 25.50 -13.01 -1.58
N ARG A 55 25.49 -13.93 -2.56
CA ARG A 55 26.44 -13.95 -3.68
C ARG A 55 26.24 -12.86 -4.74
N ARG A 56 25.30 -11.90 -4.63
CA ARG A 56 25.01 -10.96 -5.74
C ARG A 56 24.60 -9.52 -5.39
N SER A 57 24.92 -8.95 -4.22
CA SER A 57 24.74 -7.49 -4.04
C SER A 57 25.69 -6.91 -2.98
N THR A 58 26.92 -6.58 -3.39
CA THR A 58 27.87 -5.75 -2.62
C THR A 58 27.67 -4.25 -2.84
N HIS A 59 26.51 -3.82 -3.34
CA HIS A 59 26.18 -2.41 -3.50
C HIS A 59 24.73 -2.20 -3.05
N GLY A 60 24.57 -1.36 -2.01
CA GLY A 60 23.29 -0.77 -1.69
C GLY A 60 22.81 0.11 -2.85
N GLY A 61 21.49 0.24 -2.97
CA GLY A 61 20.85 1.24 -3.82
C GLY A 61 20.97 0.97 -5.32
N ARG A 62 20.03 0.17 -5.85
CA ARG A 62 19.31 0.44 -7.11
C ARG A 62 18.43 -0.75 -7.44
N ASP A 63 17.18 -0.44 -7.76
CA ASP A 63 16.15 -1.38 -8.17
C ASP A 63 16.67 -2.41 -9.17
N ASP A 64 16.81 -3.65 -8.71
CA ASP A 64 16.76 -4.81 -9.60
C ASP A 64 15.29 -4.87 -10.08
N ASP A 65 14.99 -4.11 -11.13
CA ASP A 65 13.63 -3.84 -11.64
C ASP A 65 12.84 -5.15 -11.88
N GLY A 66 13.56 -6.24 -12.16
CA GLY A 66 13.00 -7.58 -12.37
C GLY A 66 12.96 -8.50 -11.14
N LYS A 67 13.48 -8.11 -9.96
CA LYS A 67 13.54 -9.01 -8.79
C LYS A 67 13.29 -8.34 -7.45
N ILE A 68 12.37 -8.93 -6.69
CA ILE A 68 12.09 -8.61 -5.29
C ILE A 68 12.64 -9.74 -4.41
N ALA A 69 13.51 -9.40 -3.45
CA ALA A 69 14.19 -10.37 -2.62
C ALA A 69 13.95 -10.12 -1.12
N PHE A 70 13.50 -11.15 -0.40
CA PHE A 70 13.28 -11.11 1.05
C PHE A 70 14.36 -11.88 1.81
N ARG A 71 14.70 -11.41 3.02
CA ARG A 71 15.67 -12.04 3.93
C ARG A 71 15.00 -13.10 4.83
N SER A 72 14.26 -14.04 4.23
CA SER A 72 13.61 -15.14 4.98
C SER A 72 13.96 -16.51 4.39
N LYS A 73 14.43 -17.43 5.24
CA LYS A 73 14.81 -18.80 4.88
C LYS A 73 13.64 -19.66 4.42
N VAL A 74 12.42 -19.32 4.84
CA VAL A 74 11.19 -20.04 4.43
C VAL A 74 10.70 -19.63 3.04
N VAL A 75 11.29 -18.58 2.45
CA VAL A 75 11.08 -18.16 1.06
C VAL A 75 12.11 -18.83 0.13
N SER A 76 11.67 -19.20 -1.07
CA SER A 76 12.51 -19.84 -2.10
C SER A 76 13.27 -18.78 -2.90
N ARG A 77 14.38 -19.16 -3.54
CA ARG A 77 15.20 -18.22 -4.35
C ARG A 77 14.43 -17.62 -5.54
N GLY A 78 13.65 -18.44 -6.23
CA GLY A 78 12.50 -18.03 -7.02
C GLY A 78 11.29 -18.69 -6.36
N HIS A 79 10.39 -17.90 -5.79
CA HIS A 79 9.27 -18.39 -5.00
C HIS A 79 7.95 -18.14 -5.73
N ALA A 80 7.80 -16.93 -6.23
CA ALA A 80 6.65 -16.54 -7.01
C ALA A 80 7.08 -15.51 -8.07
N GLU A 81 6.18 -15.19 -8.97
CA GLU A 81 6.36 -14.13 -9.93
C GLU A 81 5.04 -13.40 -10.16
N VAL A 82 5.16 -12.11 -10.48
CA VAL A 82 4.03 -11.21 -10.72
C VAL A 82 4.25 -10.48 -12.03
N TRP A 83 3.21 -10.40 -12.86
CA TRP A 83 3.27 -9.70 -14.15
C TRP A 83 1.90 -9.17 -14.56
N CYS A 84 1.88 -8.28 -15.54
CA CYS A 84 0.64 -7.86 -16.20
C CYS A 84 0.38 -8.74 -17.43
N GLU A 85 -0.83 -9.27 -17.56
CA GLU A 85 -1.21 -10.12 -18.70
C GLU A 85 -1.12 -9.37 -20.04
N PRO A 86 -0.32 -9.84 -21.01
CA PRO A 86 -0.20 -9.18 -22.32
C PRO A 86 -1.50 -9.29 -23.12
N GLY A 87 -1.99 -8.15 -23.62
CA GLY A 87 -3.19 -8.10 -24.48
C GLY A 87 -4.52 -8.35 -23.75
N GLY A 88 -4.50 -8.43 -22.42
CA GLY A 88 -5.68 -8.52 -21.56
C GLY A 88 -6.24 -7.15 -21.15
N LYS A 89 -7.15 -7.13 -20.18
CA LYS A 89 -7.70 -5.89 -19.56
C LYS A 89 -6.71 -5.19 -18.59
N GLY A 90 -5.39 -5.43 -18.74
CA GLY A 90 -4.39 -4.99 -17.74
C GLY A 90 -4.46 -5.78 -16.43
N GLN A 91 -4.78 -7.08 -16.46
CA GLN A 91 -4.89 -7.83 -15.21
C GLN A 91 -3.51 -8.23 -14.67
N VAL A 92 -3.24 -7.87 -13.41
CA VAL A 92 -2.05 -8.34 -12.69
C VAL A 92 -2.25 -9.77 -12.23
N LEU A 93 -1.28 -10.64 -12.52
CA LEU A 93 -1.30 -12.08 -12.22
C LEU A 93 -0.17 -12.44 -11.26
N LEU A 94 -0.41 -13.44 -10.42
CA LEU A 94 0.55 -14.07 -9.50
C LEU A 94 0.68 -15.56 -9.84
N ARG A 95 1.92 -16.07 -9.84
CA ARG A 95 2.20 -17.50 -9.99
C ARG A 95 3.23 -17.97 -8.98
N ASP A 96 2.97 -19.11 -8.34
CA ASP A 96 3.94 -19.85 -7.56
C ASP A 96 4.88 -20.62 -8.50
N THR A 97 6.20 -20.47 -8.31
CA THR A 97 7.23 -21.08 -9.18
C THR A 97 7.86 -22.31 -8.52
N SER A 98 7.04 -23.28 -8.12
CA SER A 98 7.43 -24.51 -7.43
C SER A 98 8.07 -24.27 -6.06
N SER A 99 7.44 -23.41 -5.26
CA SER A 99 7.95 -23.08 -3.93
C SER A 99 7.86 -24.27 -2.96
N SER A 100 8.87 -24.42 -2.11
CA SER A 100 8.94 -25.55 -1.16
C SER A 100 7.98 -25.37 0.01
N SER A 101 7.89 -24.14 0.54
CA SER A 101 7.01 -23.80 1.67
C SER A 101 5.59 -23.40 1.23
N GLY A 102 5.36 -23.21 -0.07
CA GLY A 102 4.08 -22.77 -0.65
C GLY A 102 3.89 -21.26 -0.68
N THR A 103 3.17 -20.80 -1.71
CA THR A 103 2.57 -19.46 -1.80
C THR A 103 1.07 -19.54 -1.51
N PHE A 104 0.55 -18.54 -0.80
CA PHE A 104 -0.85 -18.43 -0.43
C PHE A 104 -1.38 -17.06 -0.85
N LEU A 105 -2.61 -17.02 -1.36
CA LEU A 105 -3.35 -15.81 -1.67
C LEU A 105 -4.64 -15.81 -0.85
N ASN A 106 -4.85 -14.78 -0.03
CA ASN A 106 -5.98 -14.66 0.89
C ASN A 106 -6.20 -15.93 1.74
N HIS A 107 -5.10 -16.44 2.32
CA HIS A 107 -5.04 -17.69 3.10
C HIS A 107 -5.27 -19.00 2.33
N ILE A 108 -5.53 -18.94 1.02
CA ILE A 108 -5.70 -20.13 0.18
C ILE A 108 -4.37 -20.45 -0.51
N ARG A 109 -3.91 -21.69 -0.40
CA ARG A 109 -2.68 -22.17 -1.03
C ARG A 109 -2.86 -22.29 -2.55
N LEU A 110 -1.92 -21.77 -3.33
CA LEU A 110 -2.05 -21.73 -4.80
C LEU A 110 -1.81 -23.09 -5.48
N SER A 111 -0.84 -23.86 -4.99
CA SER A 111 -0.44 -25.16 -5.54
C SER A 111 0.16 -26.05 -4.45
N SER A 112 0.29 -27.36 -4.70
CA SER A 112 1.01 -28.31 -3.84
C SER A 112 2.51 -27.95 -3.69
N PRO A 113 3.21 -28.40 -2.63
CA PRO A 113 4.61 -28.01 -2.41
C PRO A 113 5.50 -28.50 -3.56
N ASN A 114 6.43 -27.65 -4.00
CA ASN A 114 7.32 -27.90 -5.13
C ASN A 114 6.58 -28.14 -6.47
N ILE A 115 5.35 -27.66 -6.60
CA ILE A 115 4.57 -27.69 -7.84
C ILE A 115 4.23 -26.26 -8.26
N GLU A 116 4.49 -25.94 -9.52
CA GLU A 116 4.13 -24.65 -10.11
C GLU A 116 2.61 -24.45 -10.12
N SER A 117 2.14 -23.26 -9.76
CA SER A 117 0.71 -22.96 -9.82
C SER A 117 0.29 -22.48 -11.21
N ARG A 118 -0.99 -22.54 -11.51
CA ARG A 118 -1.57 -21.70 -12.56
C ARG A 118 -1.42 -20.20 -12.20
N PRO A 119 -1.53 -19.28 -13.17
CA PRO A 119 -1.65 -17.85 -12.87
C PRO A 119 -2.95 -17.54 -12.10
N TYR A 120 -2.85 -16.71 -11.06
CA TYR A 120 -3.98 -16.22 -10.27
C TYR A 120 -4.11 -14.72 -10.41
N PRO A 121 -5.31 -14.19 -10.72
CA PRO A 121 -5.53 -12.75 -10.77
C PRO A 121 -5.39 -12.11 -9.39
N LEU A 122 -4.59 -11.06 -9.30
CA LEU A 122 -4.46 -10.22 -8.13
C LEU A 122 -5.42 -9.03 -8.20
N LYS A 123 -5.92 -8.63 -7.03
CA LYS A 123 -6.77 -7.46 -6.84
C LYS A 123 -6.18 -6.55 -5.77
N ASP A 124 -6.62 -5.30 -5.80
CA ASP A 124 -6.30 -4.35 -4.75
C ASP A 124 -6.79 -4.83 -3.38
N GLY A 125 -5.90 -4.81 -2.39
CA GLY A 125 -6.15 -5.26 -1.03
C GLY A 125 -5.90 -6.75 -0.78
N ASP A 126 -5.58 -7.55 -1.80
CA ASP A 126 -5.25 -8.97 -1.63
C ASP A 126 -4.02 -9.18 -0.75
N VAL A 127 -4.02 -10.27 0.01
CA VAL A 127 -2.91 -10.64 0.89
C VAL A 127 -2.19 -11.87 0.35
N ILE A 128 -0.93 -11.70 -0.01
CA ILE A 128 -0.01 -12.76 -0.43
C ILE A 128 0.80 -13.19 0.79
N GLN A 129 0.90 -14.49 1.04
CA GLN A 129 1.83 -15.05 2.02
C GLN A 129 2.82 -15.98 1.32
N LEU A 130 4.10 -15.75 1.57
CA LEU A 130 5.21 -16.55 1.07
C LEU A 130 5.76 -17.40 2.20
N GLY A 131 5.65 -18.71 2.04
CA GLY A 131 6.06 -19.71 3.01
C GLY A 131 5.23 -19.75 4.30
N VAL A 132 5.70 -20.60 5.21
CA VAL A 132 5.10 -20.86 6.52
C VAL A 132 6.18 -20.74 7.58
N ASP A 133 5.82 -20.30 8.78
CA ASP A 133 6.77 -20.14 9.89
C ASP A 133 7.41 -21.49 10.24
N TYR A 134 8.73 -21.52 10.43
CA TYR A 134 9.43 -22.72 10.86
C TYR A 134 9.14 -23.03 12.33
N GLN A 135 8.75 -24.26 12.64
CA GLN A 135 8.50 -24.69 14.02
C GLN A 135 9.81 -24.71 14.81
N GLY A 136 9.94 -23.81 15.79
CA GLY A 136 11.12 -23.71 16.66
C GLY A 136 12.09 -22.57 16.32
N GLY A 137 11.88 -21.83 15.23
CA GLY A 137 12.64 -20.62 14.93
C GLY A 137 11.99 -19.38 15.57
N THR A 138 12.67 -18.74 16.54
CA THR A 138 12.21 -17.45 17.10
C THR A 138 12.69 -16.26 16.27
N GLU A 139 13.78 -16.43 15.53
CA GLU A 139 14.39 -15.41 14.68
C GLU A 139 13.51 -15.05 13.48
N GLU A 140 13.63 -13.80 13.04
CA GLU A 140 12.82 -13.25 11.95
C GLU A 140 13.07 -13.92 10.60
N ILE A 141 14.27 -14.44 10.38
CA ILE A 141 14.63 -15.16 9.15
C ILE A 141 13.85 -16.47 8.97
N TYR A 142 13.18 -16.98 10.01
CA TYR A 142 12.35 -18.18 9.95
C TYR A 142 10.85 -17.89 9.85
N ARG A 143 10.47 -16.61 9.75
CA ARG A 143 9.08 -16.15 9.64
C ARG A 143 8.65 -16.07 8.17
N CYS A 144 7.37 -16.34 7.93
CA CYS A 144 6.74 -16.12 6.63
C CYS A 144 6.72 -14.63 6.27
N VAL A 145 6.66 -14.34 4.97
CA VAL A 145 6.49 -12.97 4.48
C VAL A 145 5.01 -12.80 4.13
N LYS A 146 4.36 -11.81 4.74
CA LYS A 146 2.97 -11.45 4.41
C LYS A 146 2.94 -10.07 3.78
N ILE A 147 2.34 -10.01 2.61
CA ILE A 147 2.36 -8.85 1.73
C ILE A 147 0.91 -8.51 1.43
N ARG A 148 0.53 -7.26 1.66
CA ARG A 148 -0.72 -6.71 1.17
C ARG A 148 -0.44 -5.98 -0.14
N VAL A 149 -1.19 -6.34 -1.15
CA VAL A 149 -1.09 -5.81 -2.50
C VAL A 149 -1.93 -4.54 -2.60
N GLU A 150 -1.32 -3.44 -3.03
CA GLU A 150 -2.00 -2.21 -3.41
C GLU A 150 -1.81 -2.01 -4.91
N LEU A 151 -2.91 -2.03 -5.67
CA LEU A 151 -2.91 -1.84 -7.13
C LEU A 151 -3.59 -0.53 -7.46
N ASP A 152 -2.92 0.31 -8.25
CA ASP A 152 -3.45 1.56 -8.80
C ASP A 152 -4.09 2.50 -7.78
N ARG A 153 -3.71 2.33 -6.51
CA ARG A 153 -3.91 3.32 -5.45
C ARG A 153 -2.93 4.45 -5.71
N HIS A 154 -3.09 5.13 -6.83
CA HIS A 154 -2.39 6.38 -7.09
C HIS A 154 -2.97 7.40 -6.13
N ASN A 155 -2.32 7.44 -4.97
CA ASN A 155 -2.30 8.52 -4.03
C ASN A 155 -3.72 9.04 -3.75
N ALA A 156 -4.44 8.40 -2.83
CA ALA A 156 -5.56 9.07 -2.17
C ALA A 156 -5.14 10.49 -1.77
N LEU A 157 -3.86 10.71 -1.39
CA LEU A 157 -3.25 12.01 -1.19
C LEU A 157 -3.12 12.92 -2.44
N ALA A 158 -2.82 12.41 -3.64
CA ALA A 158 -2.79 13.26 -4.86
C ALA A 158 -4.20 13.55 -5.38
N GLN A 159 -5.13 12.61 -5.27
CA GLN A 159 -6.55 12.89 -5.51
C GLN A 159 -7.09 13.89 -4.49
N LEU A 160 -6.76 13.74 -3.20
CA LEU A 160 -7.09 14.71 -2.15
C LEU A 160 -6.41 16.05 -2.41
N ASN A 161 -5.15 16.10 -2.84
CA ASN A 161 -4.45 17.35 -3.17
C ASN A 161 -5.00 18.00 -4.44
N ALA A 162 -5.43 17.23 -5.44
CA ALA A 162 -6.10 17.75 -6.63
C ALA A 162 -7.52 18.28 -6.31
N LEU A 163 -8.26 17.59 -5.44
CA LEU A 163 -9.54 18.04 -4.89
C LEU A 163 -9.37 19.27 -3.97
N ALA A 164 -8.30 19.34 -3.19
CA ALA A 164 -7.95 20.49 -2.36
C ALA A 164 -7.51 21.69 -3.20
N ALA A 165 -6.74 21.48 -4.26
CA ALA A 165 -6.35 22.53 -5.20
C ALA A 165 -7.54 23.10 -5.97
N THR A 166 -8.49 22.26 -6.39
CA THR A 166 -9.72 22.71 -7.06
C THR A 166 -10.67 23.45 -6.11
N THR A 167 -10.79 23.02 -4.85
CA THR A 167 -11.58 23.75 -3.84
C THR A 167 -10.92 25.06 -3.41
N ALA A 168 -9.60 25.12 -3.30
CA ALA A 168 -8.85 26.35 -3.04
C ALA A 168 -8.98 27.36 -4.20
N ALA A 169 -8.94 26.90 -5.46
CA ALA A 169 -9.17 27.72 -6.63
C ALA A 169 -10.62 28.26 -6.70
N ALA A 170 -11.62 27.43 -6.36
CA ALA A 170 -13.03 27.85 -6.28
C ALA A 170 -13.28 28.86 -5.14
N ALA A 171 -12.64 28.68 -3.98
CA ALA A 171 -12.70 29.62 -2.86
C ALA A 171 -12.02 30.96 -3.17
N ALA A 172 -10.88 30.94 -3.88
CA ALA A 172 -10.20 32.15 -4.35
C ALA A 172 -11.02 32.89 -5.41
N ALA A 173 -11.71 32.18 -6.30
CA ALA A 173 -12.64 32.78 -7.28
C ALA A 173 -13.87 33.40 -6.61
N ALA A 174 -14.39 32.78 -5.54
CA ALA A 174 -15.50 33.33 -4.74
C ALA A 174 -15.09 34.57 -3.92
N ALA A 175 -13.83 34.68 -3.50
CA ALA A 175 -13.30 35.84 -2.79
C ALA A 175 -13.00 37.06 -3.70
N ALA A 176 -12.94 36.87 -5.02
CA ALA A 176 -12.72 37.92 -6.01
C ALA A 176 -14.02 38.53 -6.59
N GLY A 177 -15.20 38.03 -6.19
CA GLY A 177 -16.50 38.55 -6.58
C GLY A 177 -17.11 39.47 -5.51
N ASP A 178 -17.14 40.76 -5.78
CA ASP A 178 -17.74 41.80 -4.95
C ASP A 178 -19.29 41.73 -4.98
N ALA A 179 -19.90 41.28 -3.86
CA ALA A 179 -21.21 41.63 -3.22
C ALA A 179 -22.52 41.78 -4.07
N PRO A 180 -23.76 41.71 -3.48
CA PRO A 180 -24.07 41.88 -2.05
C PRO A 180 -25.03 40.86 -1.40
N ALA A 181 -25.00 40.95 -0.08
CA ALA A 181 -25.86 40.28 0.88
C ALA A 181 -27.36 40.53 0.67
N THR A 182 -28.15 39.47 0.82
CA THR A 182 -29.54 39.58 1.27
C THR A 182 -29.71 38.73 2.52
N ILE A 183 -29.98 39.42 3.63
CA ILE A 183 -30.32 38.83 4.92
C ILE A 183 -31.84 38.65 4.90
N ALA A 184 -32.31 37.40 4.87
CA ALA A 184 -33.70 37.09 5.17
C ALA A 184 -33.72 36.12 6.36
N SER A 185 -34.12 36.65 7.51
CA SER A 185 -34.43 35.89 8.71
C SER A 185 -35.74 35.13 8.53
N ALA A 186 -35.76 33.85 8.92
CA ALA A 186 -36.99 33.15 9.27
C ALA A 186 -36.76 32.39 10.58
N THR A 187 -37.60 32.74 11.54
CA THR A 187 -37.70 32.37 12.94
C THR A 187 -37.97 30.88 13.17
N GLY A 188 -37.37 30.32 14.21
CA GLY A 188 -37.70 29.01 14.78
C GLY A 188 -37.03 28.81 16.14
N ASP A 189 -37.84 28.90 17.19
CA ASP A 189 -37.49 28.92 18.61
C ASP A 189 -36.72 27.71 19.17
N GLY A 190 -35.81 28.01 20.11
CA GLY A 190 -35.77 27.36 21.43
C GLY A 190 -34.85 26.15 21.64
N LEU A 191 -33.61 26.37 22.09
CA LEU A 191 -33.11 25.99 23.43
C LEU A 191 -31.64 26.45 23.66
N ALA A 192 -31.33 26.66 24.94
CA ALA A 192 -30.22 27.39 25.56
C ALA A 192 -28.76 26.98 25.19
N PRO A 193 -27.75 27.84 25.53
CA PRO A 193 -26.42 27.82 24.93
C PRO A 193 -25.46 26.91 25.71
N GLY A 194 -25.17 25.74 25.14
CA GLY A 194 -23.95 25.01 25.44
C GLY A 194 -22.87 25.47 24.48
N THR A 195 -21.85 26.18 24.98
CA THR A 195 -20.61 26.50 24.26
C THR A 195 -20.09 25.26 23.52
N LYS A 196 -20.35 25.18 22.21
CA LYS A 196 -19.68 24.23 21.33
C LYS A 196 -18.22 24.67 21.29
N LYS A 197 -17.38 24.08 22.13
CA LYS A 197 -15.93 24.14 21.95
C LYS A 197 -15.67 23.71 20.52
N ALA A 198 -15.03 24.57 19.73
CA ALA A 198 -14.63 24.27 18.38
C ALA A 198 -13.73 23.01 18.39
N SER A 199 -14.31 21.86 18.04
CA SER A 199 -13.58 20.61 17.89
C SER A 199 -12.87 20.64 16.54
N ILE A 200 -11.56 20.86 16.54
CA ILE A 200 -10.76 21.00 15.32
C ILE A 200 -10.52 19.65 14.63
N THR A 201 -10.59 18.52 15.35
CA THR A 201 -10.58 17.14 14.81
C THR A 201 -11.07 16.15 15.89
N GLU A 202 -11.66 15.02 15.51
CA GLU A 202 -12.04 13.94 16.45
C GLU A 202 -11.05 12.77 16.35
N CYS A 203 -10.69 12.16 17.48
CA CYS A 203 -9.86 10.96 17.47
C CYS A 203 -10.65 9.78 16.94
N SER A 204 -10.23 9.20 15.82
CA SER A 204 -11.01 8.13 15.17
C SER A 204 -10.98 6.76 15.87
N ILE A 205 -10.24 6.63 16.99
CA ILE A 205 -10.24 5.42 17.82
C ILE A 205 -11.28 5.53 18.95
N CYS A 206 -11.30 6.66 19.67
CA CYS A 206 -12.19 6.84 20.82
C CYS A 206 -13.37 7.78 20.54
N ILE A 207 -13.48 8.30 19.32
CA ILE A 207 -14.56 9.17 18.82
C ILE A 207 -14.75 10.40 19.72
N SER A 208 -13.69 10.80 20.44
CA SER A 208 -13.72 11.95 21.34
C SER A 208 -13.03 13.12 20.66
N SER A 209 -13.59 14.31 20.84
CA SER A 209 -13.01 15.54 20.34
C SER A 209 -11.60 15.74 20.90
N VAL A 210 -10.68 16.14 20.03
CA VAL A 210 -9.34 16.53 20.42
C VAL A 210 -9.37 17.95 20.97
N THR A 211 -8.74 18.15 22.13
CA THR A 211 -8.65 19.43 22.84
C THR A 211 -7.21 19.90 22.96
N VAL A 212 -7.01 21.17 23.31
CA VAL A 212 -5.69 21.77 23.52
C VAL A 212 -4.89 21.04 24.60
N CYS A 213 -3.56 21.05 24.47
CA CYS A 213 -2.62 20.41 25.40
C CYS A 213 -2.74 18.87 25.50
N GLN A 214 -3.35 18.21 24.51
CA GLN A 214 -3.33 16.75 24.39
C GLN A 214 -2.25 16.31 23.41
N ALA A 215 -1.51 15.25 23.76
CA ALA A 215 -0.55 14.64 22.85
C ALA A 215 -1.29 13.91 21.73
N LEU A 216 -0.94 14.25 20.48
CA LEU A 216 -1.56 13.70 19.29
C LEU A 216 -0.54 12.93 18.46
N PHE A 217 -1.03 11.96 17.74
CA PHE A 217 -0.34 11.34 16.62
C PHE A 217 -1.13 11.66 15.36
N ILE A 218 -0.49 12.34 14.42
CA ILE A 218 -1.05 12.63 13.11
C ILE A 218 -0.34 11.69 12.14
N ALA A 219 -1.10 10.75 11.57
CA ALA A 219 -0.56 9.80 10.62
C ALA A 219 -0.20 10.48 9.28
N PRO A 220 0.72 9.93 8.47
CA PRO A 220 1.01 10.43 7.11
C PRO A 220 -0.19 10.47 6.15
N CYS A 221 -1.27 9.77 6.49
CA CYS A 221 -2.57 9.82 5.79
C CYS A 221 -3.53 10.87 6.38
N SER A 222 -3.02 11.83 7.15
CA SER A 222 -3.74 12.95 7.80
C SER A 222 -4.80 12.56 8.84
N HIS A 223 -4.89 11.28 9.23
CA HIS A 223 -5.79 10.87 10.32
C HIS A 223 -5.18 11.22 11.68
N VAL A 224 -6.02 11.78 12.56
CA VAL A 224 -5.61 12.27 13.88
C VAL A 224 -6.06 11.31 14.97
N PHE A 225 -5.15 11.01 15.88
CA PHE A 225 -5.41 10.16 17.03
C PHE A 225 -4.82 10.79 18.29
N HIS A 226 -5.46 10.58 19.45
CA HIS A 226 -4.77 10.77 20.72
C HIS A 226 -3.58 9.82 20.78
N TYR A 227 -2.40 10.32 21.19
CA TYR A 227 -1.22 9.47 21.33
C TYR A 227 -1.51 8.28 22.23
N LYS A 228 -2.20 8.47 23.36
CA LYS A 228 -2.63 7.38 24.26
C LYS A 228 -3.45 6.29 23.53
N CYS A 229 -4.33 6.67 22.61
CA CYS A 229 -5.20 5.74 21.90
C CYS A 229 -4.45 4.96 20.82
N ILE A 230 -3.51 5.60 20.12
CA ILE A 230 -2.77 4.98 19.01
C ILE A 230 -1.48 4.28 19.47
N ARG A 231 -0.96 4.62 20.66
CA ARG A 231 0.35 4.19 21.18
C ARG A 231 0.58 2.68 21.08
N PRO A 232 -0.35 1.78 21.47
CA PRO A 232 -0.11 0.34 21.36
C PRO A 232 0.09 -0.13 19.91
N LEU A 233 -0.53 0.54 18.93
CA LEU A 233 -0.41 0.20 17.52
C LEU A 233 0.91 0.71 16.92
N VAL A 234 1.38 1.87 17.37
CA VAL A 234 2.68 2.44 16.98
C VAL A 234 3.82 1.62 17.60
N GLU A 235 3.83 1.44 18.92
CA GLU A 235 4.92 0.76 19.63
C GLU A 235 5.07 -0.71 19.23
N LYS A 236 3.97 -1.43 19.00
CA LYS A 236 4.02 -2.87 18.68
C LYS A 236 4.57 -3.15 17.27
N ARG A 237 4.45 -2.20 16.36
CA ARG A 237 4.73 -2.41 14.93
C ARG A 237 5.90 -1.55 14.41
N TYR A 238 6.43 -0.68 15.26
CA TYR A 238 7.56 0.19 14.96
C TYR A 238 8.73 -0.59 14.32
N PRO A 239 9.33 -0.06 13.23
CA PRO A 239 9.08 1.26 12.65
C PRO A 239 7.86 1.32 11.70
N GLY A 240 7.27 0.18 11.34
CA GLY A 240 6.08 0.12 10.47
C GLY A 240 4.79 0.57 11.16
N PHE A 241 4.06 1.49 10.53
CA PHE A 241 2.75 1.96 10.96
C PHE A 241 1.68 1.68 9.92
N MET A 242 0.57 1.07 10.34
CA MET A 242 -0.62 0.89 9.52
C MET A 242 -1.79 1.63 10.16
N CYS A 243 -2.32 2.64 9.46
CA CYS A 243 -3.43 3.45 9.97
C CYS A 243 -4.67 2.58 10.20
N PRO A 244 -5.27 2.58 11.41
CA PRO A 244 -6.46 1.77 11.69
C PRO A 244 -7.70 2.23 10.92
N MET A 245 -7.70 3.47 10.40
CA MET A 245 -8.84 4.03 9.68
C MET A 245 -8.82 3.70 8.19
N CYS A 246 -7.73 4.06 7.50
CA CYS A 246 -7.63 3.92 6.04
C CYS A 246 -6.70 2.78 5.59
N ARG A 247 -6.05 2.09 6.53
CA ARG A 247 -5.07 1.02 6.26
C ARG A 247 -3.88 1.45 5.41
N CYS A 248 -3.60 2.75 5.34
CA CYS A 248 -2.37 3.25 4.74
C CYS A 248 -1.17 2.79 5.58
N TYR A 249 -0.13 2.26 4.92
CA TYR A 249 1.14 1.91 5.54
C TYR A 249 2.13 3.07 5.38
N ALA A 250 2.85 3.38 6.45
CA ALA A 250 4.01 4.25 6.47
C ALA A 250 5.13 3.62 7.30
N ASP A 251 6.36 3.82 6.88
CA ASP A 251 7.54 3.60 7.72
C ASP A 251 7.80 4.88 8.53
N LEU A 252 7.87 4.78 9.86
CA LEU A 252 8.05 5.94 10.74
C LEU A 252 9.51 6.37 10.89
N ASP A 253 10.46 5.54 10.48
CA ASP A 253 11.90 5.86 10.49
C ASP A 253 12.42 6.33 9.12
N ALA A 254 11.55 6.37 8.10
CA ALA A 254 11.94 6.85 6.78
C ALA A 254 12.41 8.32 6.83
N ASP A 255 13.55 8.60 6.18
CA ASP A 255 14.10 9.95 6.09
C ASP A 255 13.11 10.90 5.41
N VAL A 256 12.96 12.10 5.96
CA VAL A 256 11.99 13.11 5.48
C VAL A 256 12.53 13.90 4.28
N ASP A 257 13.83 13.76 3.99
CA ASP A 257 14.58 14.59 3.04
C ASP A 257 14.87 13.92 1.67
N ASP A 258 14.30 12.75 1.35
CA ASP A 258 14.51 12.10 0.04
C ASP A 258 13.61 12.71 -1.07
N GLU A 259 13.83 13.99 -1.38
CA GLU A 259 13.43 14.59 -2.66
C GLU A 259 14.62 14.50 -3.63
N GLU A 260 14.72 13.42 -4.41
CA GLU A 260 15.49 13.37 -5.67
C GLU A 260 14.58 13.14 -6.87
#